data_AF-A0A852AQF6-F1
#
_entry.id   AF-A0A852AQF6-F1
#
_cell.length_a   1.000
_cell.length_b   1.000
_cell.length_c   1.000
_cell.angle_alpha   90.00
_cell.angle_beta   90.00
_cell.angle_gamma   90.00
#
_symmetry.space_group_name_H-M   'P 1'
#
loop_
_entity.id
_entity.type
_entity.pdbx_description
1 polymer ?
#
loop_
_entity_poly.entity_id
_entity_poly.type
_entity_poly.pdbx_seq_one_letter_code
_entity_poly.pdbx_strand_id
1 'polypeptide(L)'
;VAIKRVPRKRVRHWGELPDVTSAPLEIMLLAKVSTGFPGVLQLLEWLELPNEILMMLERPERSQDLQHFIGARGFLPKEVARELFHQVLEAVRHCTSCGVLHRDIKPENILLDLAT
;
A
#
# COMPACT_ATOMS: atom_id res chain seq x y z
N VAL A 1 3.42 -7.76 -10.74
CA VAL A 1 2.67 -8.07 -9.50
C VAL A 1 3.61 -8.40 -8.35
N ALA A 2 3.16 -8.14 -7.11
CA ALA A 2 3.76 -8.59 -5.86
C ALA A 2 2.74 -9.47 -5.13
N ILE A 3 3.19 -10.56 -4.48
CA ILE A 3 2.30 -11.45 -3.73
C ILE A 3 2.64 -11.34 -2.24
N LYS A 4 1.75 -10.71 -1.47
CA LYS A 4 1.86 -10.61 -0.02
C LYS A 4 1.19 -11.83 0.61
N ARG A 5 1.95 -12.58 1.42
CA ARG A 5 1.45 -13.71 2.20
C ARG A 5 1.25 -13.32 3.65
N VAL A 6 0.03 -13.50 4.17
CA VAL A 6 -0.30 -13.21 5.56
C VAL A 6 -0.78 -14.50 6.24
N PRO A 7 0.00 -15.10 7.15
CA PRO A 7 -0.46 -16.24 7.92
C PRO A 7 -1.76 -15.91 8.66
N ARG A 8 -2.76 -16.79 8.58
CA ARG A 8 -4.11 -16.57 9.16
C ARG A 8 -4.02 -16.19 10.65
N LYS A 9 -3.14 -16.86 11.39
CA LYS A 9 -2.86 -16.60 12.82
C LYS A 9 -2.37 -15.18 13.14
N ARG A 10 -1.89 -14.42 12.15
CA ARG A 10 -1.42 -13.03 12.33
C ARG A 10 -2.52 -12.00 12.04
N VAL A 11 -3.66 -12.42 11.48
CA VAL A 11 -4.79 -11.53 11.18
C VAL A 11 -5.59 -11.30 12.45
N ARG A 12 -5.59 -10.06 12.94
CA ARG A 12 -6.27 -9.67 14.19
C ARG A 12 -7.66 -9.08 13.98
N HIS A 13 -7.89 -8.48 12.82
CA HIS A 13 -9.11 -7.74 12.53
C HIS A 13 -9.70 -8.23 11.22
N TRP A 14 -10.96 -8.64 11.30
CA TRP A 14 -11.79 -9.11 10.19
C TRP A 14 -13.02 -8.21 10.10
N GLY A 15 -13.59 -8.11 8.91
CA GLY A 15 -14.89 -7.52 8.67
C GLY A 15 -15.52 -8.13 7.43
N GLU A 16 -16.57 -7.48 6.92
CA GLU A 16 -17.35 -7.97 5.78
C GLU A 16 -17.25 -6.99 4.61
N LEU A 17 -16.97 -7.53 3.43
CA LEU A 17 -17.08 -6.81 2.16
C LEU A 17 -18.55 -6.63 1.75
N PRO A 18 -18.87 -5.76 0.76
CA PRO A 18 -20.25 -5.52 0.34
C PRO A 18 -21.02 -6.75 -0.15
N ASP A 19 -20.31 -7.78 -0.60
CA ASP A 19 -20.83 -9.09 -1.01
C ASP A 19 -20.97 -10.08 0.16
N VAL A 20 -20.82 -9.61 1.41
CA VAL A 20 -20.89 -10.41 2.65
C VAL A 20 -19.69 -11.36 2.82
N THR A 21 -18.69 -11.27 1.95
CA THR A 21 -17.46 -12.06 2.09
C THR A 21 -16.66 -11.56 3.29
N SER A 22 -16.30 -12.46 4.21
CA SER A 22 -15.42 -12.13 5.33
C SER A 22 -13.99 -11.91 4.83
N ALA A 23 -13.39 -10.78 5.18
CA ALA A 23 -12.04 -10.44 4.76
C ALA A 23 -11.25 -9.76 5.90
N PRO A 24 -9.92 -9.87 5.90
CA PRO A 24 -9.07 -9.06 6.76
C PRO A 24 -9.32 -7.58 6.54
N LEU A 25 -9.22 -6.81 7.62
CA LEU A 25 -9.34 -5.35 7.56
C LEU A 25 -8.41 -4.72 6.52
N GLU A 26 -7.18 -5.23 6.37
CA GLU A 26 -6.24 -4.74 5.35
C GLU A 26 -6.80 -4.87 3.92
N ILE A 27 -7.42 -6.01 3.57
CA ILE A 27 -8.04 -6.22 2.25
C ILE A 27 -9.23 -5.27 2.08
N MET A 28 -10.06 -5.12 3.11
CA MET A 28 -11.21 -4.20 3.05
C MET A 28 -10.76 -2.76 2.80
N LEU A 29 -9.73 -2.30 3.51
CA LEU A 29 -9.21 -0.94 3.36
C LEU A 29 -8.54 -0.75 1.99
N LEU A 30 -7.75 -1.73 1.52
CA LEU A 30 -7.14 -1.72 0.20
C LEU A 30 -8.19 -1.68 -0.92
N ALA A 31 -9.25 -2.48 -0.83
CA ALA A 31 -10.34 -2.48 -1.80
C ALA A 31 -11.03 -1.11 -1.91
N LYS A 32 -11.19 -0.39 -0.79
CA LYS A 32 -11.78 0.97 -0.79
C LYS A 32 -10.91 2.02 -1.49
N VAL A 33 -9.58 1.87 -1.44
CA VAL A 33 -8.64 2.85 -2.04
C VAL A 33 -8.15 2.46 -3.43
N SER A 34 -8.34 1.20 -3.83
CA SER A 34 -7.92 0.66 -5.13
C SER A 34 -8.89 1.08 -6.25
N THR A 35 -8.92 2.38 -6.54
CA THR A 35 -9.80 2.99 -7.55
C THR A 35 -9.05 3.39 -8.83
N GLY A 36 -7.82 2.89 -9.03
CA GLY A 36 -6.92 3.31 -10.11
C GLY A 36 -6.14 4.60 -9.82
N PHE A 37 -6.15 5.09 -8.58
CA PHE A 37 -5.34 6.25 -8.20
C PHE A 37 -3.85 5.88 -8.10
N PRO A 38 -2.94 6.57 -8.80
CA PRO A 38 -1.55 6.12 -8.96
C PRO A 38 -0.69 6.22 -7.69
N GLY A 39 -1.06 7.06 -6.72
CA GLY A 39 -0.28 7.22 -5.49
C GLY A 39 -0.54 6.17 -4.40
N VAL A 40 -1.35 5.14 -4.68
CA VAL A 40 -1.62 4.03 -3.74
C VAL A 40 -1.49 2.72 -4.50
N LEU A 41 -0.82 1.73 -3.91
CA LEU A 41 -0.71 0.40 -4.52
C LEU A 41 -2.08 -0.27 -4.70
N GLN A 42 -2.40 -0.66 -5.92
CA GLN A 42 -3.65 -1.34 -6.25
C GLN A 42 -3.67 -2.80 -5.78
N LEU A 43 -4.75 -3.19 -5.12
CA LEU A 43 -5.12 -4.59 -4.92
C LEU A 43 -5.76 -5.12 -6.20
N LEU A 44 -5.12 -6.12 -6.81
CA LEU A 44 -5.61 -6.76 -8.04
C LEU A 44 -6.57 -7.90 -7.72
N GLU A 45 -6.20 -8.73 -6.75
CA GLU A 45 -6.97 -9.89 -6.31
C GLU A 45 -6.52 -10.29 -4.89
N TRP A 46 -7.32 -11.11 -4.19
CA TRP A 46 -6.91 -11.78 -2.97
C TRP A 46 -7.50 -13.20 -2.93
N LEU A 47 -6.80 -14.12 -2.24
CA LEU A 47 -7.22 -15.51 -2.09
C LEU A 47 -7.10 -15.94 -0.63
N GLU A 48 -8.09 -16.67 -0.16
CA GLU A 48 -8.06 -17.32 1.15
C GLU A 48 -7.64 -18.78 1.02
N LEU A 49 -6.55 -19.16 1.69
CA LEU A 49 -6.10 -20.53 1.83
C LEU A 49 -6.31 -21.00 3.29
N PRO A 50 -6.26 -22.31 3.57
CA PRO A 50 -6.54 -22.82 4.92
C PRO A 50 -5.72 -22.15 6.04
N ASN A 51 -4.45 -21.82 5.78
CA ASN A 51 -3.51 -21.31 6.78
C ASN A 51 -2.97 -19.90 6.49
N GLU A 52 -3.26 -19.33 5.32
CA GLU A 52 -2.73 -18.04 4.90
C GLU A 52 -3.67 -17.30 3.95
N ILE A 53 -3.45 -16.01 3.83
CA ILE A 53 -4.17 -15.13 2.91
C ILE A 53 -3.14 -14.56 1.94
N LEU A 54 -3.45 -14.65 0.66
CA LEU A 54 -2.62 -14.13 -0.43
C LEU A 54 -3.25 -12.85 -0.96
N MET A 55 -2.44 -11.80 -1.12
CA MET A 55 -2.85 -10.56 -1.78
C MET A 55 -1.97 -10.35 -3.01
N MET A 56 -2.60 -10.22 -4.17
CA MET A 56 -1.98 -9.92 -5.44
C MET A 56 -2.04 -8.40 -5.60
N LEU A 57 -0.88 -7.75 -5.44
CA LEU A 57 -0.75 -6.31 -5.50
C LEU A 57 -0.07 -5.92 -6.81
N GLU A 58 -0.34 -4.70 -7.27
CA GLU A 58 0.50 -4.10 -8.30
C GLU A 58 1.96 -4.00 -7.82
N ARG A 59 2.88 -3.98 -8.78
CA ARG A 59 4.32 -3.88 -8.47
C ARG A 59 5.01 -3.13 -9.61
N PRO A 60 5.52 -1.92 -9.38
CA PRO A 60 6.38 -1.25 -10.35
C PRO A 60 7.63 -2.10 -10.62
N GLU A 61 8.01 -2.21 -11.89
CA GLU A 61 9.04 -3.16 -12.32
C GLU A 61 10.41 -2.83 -11.69
N ARG A 62 10.77 -1.54 -11.72
CA ARG A 62 11.95 -0.97 -11.07
C ARG A 62 11.51 -0.13 -9.88
N SER A 63 11.40 -0.76 -8.71
CA SER A 63 11.01 -0.07 -7.48
C SER A 63 12.00 -0.30 -6.34
N GLN A 64 12.02 0.67 -5.42
CA GLN A 64 12.67 0.56 -4.10
C GLN A 64 11.82 1.28 -3.07
N ASP A 65 11.86 0.86 -1.80
CA ASP A 65 11.24 1.64 -0.75
C ASP A 65 12.03 2.91 -0.42
N LEU A 66 11.32 3.92 0.09
CA LEU A 66 11.87 5.23 0.41
C LEU A 66 12.90 5.15 1.54
N GLN A 67 12.79 4.17 2.46
CA GLN A 67 13.80 3.98 3.51
C GLN A 67 15.17 3.64 2.90
N HIS A 68 15.24 2.66 2.00
CA HIS A 68 16.49 2.28 1.34
C HIS A 68 17.01 3.42 0.44
N PHE A 69 16.11 4.15 -0.23
CA PHE A 69 16.51 5.30 -1.04
C PHE A 69 17.20 6.39 -0.21
N ILE A 70 16.62 6.76 0.93
CA ILE A 70 17.20 7.73 1.86
C ILE A 70 18.47 7.15 2.48
N GLY A 71 18.47 5.89 2.91
CA GLY A 71 19.64 5.24 3.51
C GLY A 71 20.87 5.22 2.59
N ALA A 72 20.66 5.04 1.28
CA ALA A 72 21.74 5.04 0.30
C ALA A 72 22.26 6.44 -0.07
N ARG A 73 21.41 7.47 0.02
CA ARG A 73 21.72 8.85 -0.42
C ARG A 73 22.00 9.83 0.71
N GLY A 74 21.66 9.49 1.94
CA GLY A 74 21.63 10.42 3.06
C GLY A 74 20.50 11.45 2.90
N PHE A 75 20.80 12.72 3.14
CA PHE A 75 19.81 13.78 3.00
C PHE A 75 19.43 14.00 1.53
N LEU A 76 18.13 14.03 1.26
CA LEU A 76 17.63 14.35 -0.06
C LEU A 76 17.74 15.86 -0.34
N PRO A 77 18.06 16.27 -1.57
CA PRO A 77 17.91 17.65 -1.99
C PRO A 77 16.48 18.14 -1.72
N LYS A 78 16.33 19.40 -1.32
CA LYS A 78 15.05 20.00 -0.94
C LYS A 78 14.00 19.83 -2.03
N GLU A 79 14.40 19.96 -3.27
CA GLU A 79 13.55 19.89 -4.45
C GLU A 79 12.94 18.49 -4.59
N VAL A 80 13.76 17.45 -4.43
CA VAL A 80 13.36 16.04 -4.46
C VAL A 80 12.46 15.71 -3.26
N ALA A 81 12.85 16.14 -2.06
CA ALA A 81 12.07 15.91 -0.85
C ALA A 81 10.68 16.56 -0.95
N ARG A 82 10.59 17.78 -1.49
CA ARG A 82 9.33 18.51 -1.72
C ARG A 82 8.42 17.75 -2.68
N GLU A 83 8.94 17.22 -3.78
CA GLU A 83 8.15 16.48 -4.78
C GLU A 83 7.65 15.15 -4.22
N LEU A 84 8.52 14.37 -3.57
CA LEU A 84 8.11 13.13 -2.90
C LEU A 84 7.04 13.40 -1.84
N PHE A 85 7.24 14.43 -1.01
CA PHE A 85 6.28 14.77 0.03
C PHE A 85 4.94 15.24 -0.55
N HIS A 86 4.95 15.97 -1.67
CA HIS A 86 3.72 16.35 -2.38
C HIS A 86 2.93 15.10 -2.82
N GLN A 87 3.58 14.14 -3.46
CA GLN A 87 2.93 12.90 -3.90
C GLN A 87 2.38 12.09 -2.71
N VAL A 88 3.12 12.03 -1.60
CA VAL A 88 2.64 11.39 -0.36
C VAL A 88 1.40 12.11 0.17
N LEU A 89 1.38 13.45 0.18
CA LEU A 89 0.19 14.20 0.59
C LEU A 89 -1.02 13.92 -0.31
N GLU A 90 -0.82 13.81 -1.62
CA GLU A 90 -1.88 13.44 -2.55
C GLU A 90 -2.42 12.02 -2.28
N ALA A 91 -1.54 11.05 -2.05
CA ALA A 91 -1.92 9.69 -1.66
C ALA A 91 -2.71 9.64 -0.34
N VAL A 92 -2.28 10.40 0.66
CA VAL A 92 -2.99 10.48 1.95
C VAL A 92 -4.35 11.14 1.81
N ARG A 93 -4.45 12.20 0.98
CA ARG A 93 -5.73 12.84 0.66
C ARG A 93 -6.67 11.87 -0.05
N HIS A 94 -6.17 11.08 -1.00
CA HIS A 94 -6.94 10.04 -1.66
C HIS A 94 -7.49 9.02 -0.66
N CYS A 95 -6.62 8.42 0.17
CA CYS A 95 -7.03 7.49 1.23
C CYS A 95 -8.12 8.09 2.13
N THR A 96 -7.92 9.34 2.58
CA THR A 96 -8.89 10.03 3.45
C THR A 96 -10.23 10.25 2.76
N SER A 97 -10.22 10.60 1.46
CA SER A 97 -11.45 10.78 0.67
C SER A 97 -12.24 9.48 0.48
N CYS A 98 -11.56 8.33 0.45
CA CYS A 98 -12.16 7.00 0.48
C CYS A 98 -12.60 6.56 1.90
N GLY A 99 -12.44 7.41 2.91
CA GLY A 99 -12.73 7.09 4.31
C GLY A 99 -11.79 6.00 4.86
N VAL A 100 -10.52 6.05 4.49
CA VAL A 100 -9.45 5.15 4.95
C VAL A 100 -8.34 5.96 5.59
N LEU A 101 -7.94 5.58 6.80
CA LEU A 101 -6.79 6.15 7.50
C LEU A 101 -5.66 5.11 7.54
N HIS A 102 -4.54 5.40 6.89
CA HIS A 102 -3.42 4.44 6.77
C HIS A 102 -2.76 4.09 8.12
N ARG A 103 -2.61 5.06 9.02
CA ARG A 103 -2.02 4.96 10.38
C ARG A 103 -0.55 4.55 10.49
N ASP A 104 0.07 4.01 9.46
CA ASP A 104 1.49 3.60 9.47
C ASP A 104 2.28 4.24 8.32
N ILE A 105 2.12 5.56 8.12
CA ILE A 105 2.85 6.27 7.04
C ILE A 105 4.28 6.50 7.50
N LYS A 106 5.22 5.86 6.80
CA LYS A 106 6.66 5.89 7.08
C LYS A 106 7.43 5.45 5.82
N PRO A 107 8.74 5.75 5.72
CA PRO A 107 9.53 5.46 4.53
C PRO A 107 9.50 4.00 4.05
N GLU A 108 9.36 3.04 4.96
CA GLU A 108 9.26 1.60 4.67
C GLU A 108 8.02 1.23 3.85
N ASN A 109 6.95 2.03 3.99
CA ASN A 109 5.65 1.77 3.36
C ASN A 109 5.42 2.66 2.11
N ILE A 110 6.45 3.36 1.65
CA ILE A 110 6.40 4.18 0.43
C ILE A 110 7.34 3.55 -0.60
N LEU A 111 6.79 3.09 -1.72
CA LEU A 111 7.57 2.62 -2.85
C LEU A 111 7.79 3.74 -3.85
N LEU A 112 9.03 3.88 -4.30
CA LEU A 112 9.39 4.72 -5.43
C LEU A 112 9.40 3.87 -6.69
N ASP A 113 8.68 4.31 -7.72
CA ASP A 113 8.90 3.84 -9.08
C ASP A 113 10.09 4.61 -9.67
N LEU A 114 11.10 3.89 -10.15
CA LEU A 114 12.34 4.46 -10.69
C LEU A 114 12.32 4.51 -12.22
N ALA A 115 11.22 4.10 -12.85
CA ALA A 115 11.01 4.17 -14.28
C ALA A 115 10.29 5.46 -14.73
N THR A 116 9.79 6.26 -13.78
CA THR A 116 9.12 7.55 -13.99
C THR A 116 9.94 8.70 -13.43
#